data_AF-A0A952RHX8-F1
#
_entry.id   AF-A0A952RHX8-F1
#
_cell.length_a   1.000
_cell.length_b   1.000
_cell.length_c   1.000
_cell.angle_alpha   90.00
_cell.angle_beta   90.00
_cell.angle_gamma   90.00
#
_symmetry.space_group_name_H-M   'P 1'
#
loop_
_entity.id
_entity.type
_entity.pdbx_description
1 polymer ?
#
loop_
_entity_poly.entity_id
_entity_poly.type
_entity_poly.pdbx_seq_one_letter_code
_entity_poly.pdbx_strand_id
1 'polypeptide(L)'
;MSARPSSPPPPRPALPELEAVVVAMIVAPGVYARNRMFDFFESAAAQKARKRAATVRGIVPQLARATSVTLTPSGDDAWTLRYVVLAVSLTRVVELTSAELAALRTIAERAHVSVLPCEESDRDLVAKRLAKLMKPE
;
A
#
# COMPACT_ATOMS: atom_id res chain seq x y z
N MET A 1 10.57 -35.68 32.68
CA MET A 1 10.71 -34.90 31.43
C MET A 1 9.49 -33.97 31.35
N SER A 2 9.60 -32.72 31.79
CA SER A 2 8.49 -31.74 31.71
C SER A 2 8.46 -31.11 30.33
N ALA A 3 7.37 -31.31 29.60
CA ALA A 3 7.10 -30.62 28.34
C ALA A 3 6.86 -29.12 28.62
N ARG A 4 7.62 -28.24 27.96
CA ARG A 4 7.33 -26.80 27.97
C ARG A 4 5.98 -26.56 27.29
N PRO A 5 5.09 -25.72 27.86
CA PRO A 5 3.88 -25.30 27.15
C PRO A 5 4.31 -24.51 25.91
N SER A 6 3.83 -24.93 24.75
CA SER A 6 3.99 -24.21 23.49
C SER A 6 3.26 -22.87 23.59
N SER A 7 3.99 -21.76 23.40
CA SER A 7 3.39 -20.42 23.34
C SER A 7 2.29 -20.38 22.27
N PRO A 8 1.16 -19.71 22.53
CA PRO A 8 0.11 -19.53 21.52
C PRO A 8 0.68 -18.78 20.30
N PRO A 9 0.22 -19.11 19.08
CA PRO A 9 0.64 -18.38 17.89
C PRO A 9 0.26 -16.90 18.03
N PRO A 10 1.08 -15.96 17.51
CA PRO A 10 0.77 -14.54 17.59
C PRO A 10 -0.60 -14.24 16.95
N PRO A 11 -1.35 -13.27 17.51
CA PRO A 11 -2.64 -12.87 16.95
C PRO A 11 -2.47 -12.41 15.51
N ARG A 12 -3.46 -12.72 14.66
CA ARG A 12 -3.47 -12.18 13.29
C ARG A 12 -3.65 -10.66 13.38
N PRO A 13 -2.86 -9.86 12.66
CA PRO A 13 -3.03 -8.42 12.66
C PRO A 13 -4.42 -8.02 12.18
N ALA A 14 -4.95 -6.97 12.78
CA ALA A 14 -6.24 -6.41 12.39
C ALA A 14 -6.14 -5.78 10.99
N LEU A 15 -7.26 -5.75 10.24
CA LEU A 15 -7.32 -5.14 8.89
C LEU A 15 -6.72 -3.72 8.81
N PRO A 16 -6.95 -2.80 9.78
CA PRO A 16 -6.38 -1.46 9.74
C PRO A 16 -4.85 -1.42 9.89
N GLU A 17 -4.28 -2.44 10.53
CA GLU A 17 -2.84 -2.60 10.71
C GLU A 17 -2.20 -3.16 9.44
N LEU A 18 -2.86 -4.12 8.78
CA LEU A 18 -2.45 -4.62 7.47
C LEU A 18 -2.41 -3.53 6.40
N GLU A 19 -3.42 -2.66 6.37
CA GLU A 19 -3.43 -1.50 5.48
C GLU A 19 -2.28 -0.53 5.77
N ALA A 20 -1.96 -0.30 7.05
CA ALA A 20 -0.83 0.52 7.44
C ALA A 20 0.51 -0.09 6.97
N VAL A 21 0.66 -1.42 7.06
CA VAL A 21 1.81 -2.15 6.51
C VAL A 21 1.89 -1.98 4.98
N VAL A 22 0.77 -2.10 4.26
CA VAL A 22 0.73 -1.86 2.81
C VAL A 22 1.21 -0.45 2.48
N VAL A 23 0.67 0.58 3.14
CA VAL A 23 1.08 1.98 2.95
C VAL A 23 2.57 2.16 3.20
N ALA A 24 3.09 1.61 4.30
CA ALA A 24 4.52 1.67 4.61
C ALA A 24 5.38 1.04 3.52
N MET A 25 5.00 -0.13 3.02
CA MET A 25 5.70 -0.81 1.93
C MET A 25 5.60 -0.06 0.60
N ILE A 26 4.52 0.69 0.35
CA ILE A 26 4.39 1.55 -0.83
C ILE A 26 5.38 2.72 -0.74
N VAL A 27 5.36 3.49 0.35
CA VAL A 27 6.12 4.76 0.46
C VAL A 27 7.59 4.59 0.83
N ALA A 28 7.96 3.49 1.50
CA ALA A 28 9.31 3.25 2.02
C ALA A 28 9.69 1.74 1.95
N PRO A 29 9.96 1.21 0.74
CA PRO A 29 10.13 -0.22 0.41
C PRO A 29 11.49 -0.80 0.88
N GLY A 30 11.83 -0.64 2.15
CA GLY A 30 13.11 -1.11 2.70
C GLY A 30 13.40 -0.58 4.09
N VAL A 31 12.77 0.53 4.48
CA VAL A 31 12.91 1.13 5.81
C VAL A 31 12.25 0.26 6.87
N TYR A 32 11.08 -0.31 6.59
CA TYR A 32 10.36 -1.16 7.54
C TYR A 32 10.85 -2.61 7.58
N ALA A 33 11.67 -3.06 6.63
CA ALA A 33 12.05 -4.46 6.49
C ALA A 33 12.99 -4.99 7.58
N ARG A 34 13.75 -4.14 8.29
CA ARG A 34 14.84 -4.62 9.17
C ARG A 34 14.46 -4.87 10.62
N ASN A 35 13.62 -4.06 11.26
CA ASN A 35 13.56 -4.05 12.74
C ASN A 35 12.21 -4.41 13.39
N ARG A 36 11.10 -4.50 12.64
CA ARG A 36 9.77 -4.93 13.18
C ARG A 36 9.04 -5.95 12.31
N MET A 37 9.51 -6.15 11.08
CA MET A 37 8.77 -6.92 10.08
C MET A 37 9.15 -8.40 10.08
N PHE A 38 10.16 -8.84 10.82
CA PHE A 38 10.57 -10.27 10.84
C PHE A 38 9.41 -11.16 11.31
N ASP A 39 8.72 -10.77 12.38
CA ASP A 39 7.53 -11.47 12.89
C ASP A 39 6.35 -11.39 11.91
N PHE A 40 6.21 -10.26 11.20
CA PHE A 40 5.18 -10.12 10.18
C PHE A 40 5.48 -10.91 8.90
N PHE A 41 6.74 -11.00 8.47
CA PHE A 41 7.18 -11.60 7.20
C PHE A 41 6.93 -13.10 7.13
N GLU A 42 6.93 -13.80 8.27
CA GLU A 42 6.54 -15.21 8.35
C GLU A 42 5.03 -15.40 8.17
N SER A 43 4.23 -14.36 8.36
CA SER A 43 2.77 -14.44 8.19
C SER A 43 2.34 -14.31 6.72
N ALA A 44 1.36 -15.12 6.32
CA ALA A 44 0.71 -15.02 5.00
C ALA A 44 0.11 -13.62 4.73
N ALA A 45 -0.22 -12.88 5.78
CA ALA A 45 -0.80 -11.55 5.69
C ALA A 45 0.22 -10.50 5.22
N ALA A 46 1.47 -10.57 5.71
CA ALA A 46 2.52 -9.67 5.23
C ALA A 46 2.96 -9.99 3.81
N GLN A 47 2.95 -11.27 3.41
CA GLN A 47 3.19 -11.63 2.01
C GLN A 47 2.12 -11.04 1.09
N LYS A 48 0.84 -11.07 1.50
CA LYS A 48 -0.25 -10.39 0.78
C LYS A 48 -0.03 -8.88 0.72
N ALA A 49 0.32 -8.26 1.85
CA ALA A 49 0.59 -6.83 1.92
C ALA A 49 1.76 -6.42 0.99
N ARG A 50 2.84 -7.20 0.96
CA ARG A 50 3.98 -6.99 0.07
C ARG A 50 3.60 -7.11 -1.39
N LYS A 51 2.86 -8.16 -1.76
CA LYS A 51 2.36 -8.35 -3.14
C LYS A 51 1.49 -7.16 -3.54
N ARG A 52 0.58 -6.73 -2.66
CA ARG A 52 -0.30 -5.59 -2.89
C ARG A 52 0.49 -4.29 -3.07
N ALA A 53 1.43 -4.00 -2.17
CA ALA A 53 2.29 -2.83 -2.27
C ALA A 53 3.15 -2.84 -3.54
N ALA A 54 3.67 -4.01 -3.94
CA ALA A 54 4.40 -4.16 -5.19
C ALA A 54 3.51 -3.85 -6.41
N THR A 55 2.27 -4.34 -6.42
CA THR A 55 1.29 -3.99 -7.46
C THR A 55 1.06 -2.49 -7.53
N VAL A 56 0.77 -1.82 -6.40
CA VAL A 56 0.50 -0.38 -6.37
C VAL A 56 1.73 0.43 -6.82
N ARG A 57 2.92 0.08 -6.35
CA ARG A 57 4.16 0.73 -6.79
C ARG A 57 4.43 0.54 -8.28
N GLY A 58 4.10 -0.63 -8.81
CA GLY A 58 4.23 -0.95 -10.24
C GLY A 58 3.33 -0.11 -11.15
N ILE A 59 2.31 0.56 -10.60
CA ILE A 59 1.43 1.47 -11.33
C ILE A 59 2.16 2.78 -11.68
N VAL A 60 3.04 3.31 -10.81
CA VAL A 60 3.72 4.59 -11.02
C VAL A 60 4.45 4.70 -12.36
N PRO A 61 5.35 3.76 -12.74
CA PRO A 61 6.02 3.83 -14.04
C PRO A 61 5.05 3.66 -15.23
N GLN A 62 3.90 3.00 -15.03
CA GLN A 62 2.87 2.88 -16.06
C GLN A 62 2.13 4.21 -16.24
N LEU A 63 1.80 4.90 -15.14
CA LEU A 63 1.13 6.20 -15.16
C LEU A 63 1.94 7.29 -15.87
N ALA A 64 3.28 7.21 -15.81
CA ALA A 64 4.16 8.14 -16.54
C ALA A 64 3.96 8.09 -18.07
N ARG A 65 3.37 7.02 -18.60
CA ARG A 65 3.10 6.81 -20.04
C ARG A 65 1.61 6.60 -20.32
N ALA A 66 0.77 6.80 -19.32
CA ALA A 66 -0.63 6.49 -19.42
C ALA A 66 -1.41 7.61 -20.12
N THR A 67 -2.43 7.20 -20.85
CA THR A 67 -3.47 8.05 -21.42
C THR A 67 -4.81 7.65 -20.82
N SER A 68 -5.80 8.55 -20.93
CA SER A 68 -7.18 8.28 -20.49
C SER A 68 -7.26 7.82 -19.03
N VAL A 69 -6.50 8.48 -18.15
CA VAL A 69 -6.50 8.16 -16.72
C VAL A 69 -7.77 8.70 -16.08
N THR A 70 -8.54 7.81 -15.47
CA THR A 70 -9.75 8.15 -14.73
C THR A 70 -9.71 7.56 -13.33
N LEU A 71 -10.21 8.33 -12.38
CA LEU A 71 -10.32 7.94 -10.98
C LEU A 71 -11.76 8.16 -10.56
N THR A 72 -12.44 7.08 -10.16
CA THR A 72 -13.86 7.12 -9.79
C THR A 72 -14.08 6.52 -8.41
N PRO A 73 -14.88 7.13 -7.54
CA PRO A 73 -15.27 6.50 -6.29
C PRO A 73 -16.10 5.23 -6.59
N SER A 74 -15.84 4.15 -5.84
CA SER A 74 -16.50 2.85 -5.99
C SER A 74 -17.18 2.37 -4.70
N GLY A 75 -17.12 3.16 -3.64
CA GLY A 75 -17.71 2.91 -2.32
C GLY A 75 -17.18 3.92 -1.29
N ASP A 76 -17.54 3.74 -0.01
CA ASP A 76 -17.23 4.71 1.05
C ASP A 76 -15.72 4.93 1.30
N ASP A 77 -14.88 3.93 1.02
CA ASP A 77 -13.41 4.01 1.17
C ASP A 77 -12.66 3.32 0.01
N ALA A 78 -13.30 3.25 -1.16
CA ALA A 78 -12.80 2.54 -2.31
C ALA A 78 -12.81 3.41 -3.57
N TRP A 79 -11.73 3.34 -4.33
CA TRP A 79 -11.50 4.09 -5.55
C TRP A 79 -11.11 3.16 -6.68
N THR A 80 -11.65 3.41 -7.87
CA THR A 80 -11.30 2.68 -9.08
C THR A 80 -10.44 3.58 -9.95
N LEU A 81 -9.17 3.19 -10.13
CA LEU A 81 -8.23 3.80 -11.06
C LEU A 81 -8.27 3.02 -12.37
N ARG A 82 -8.58 3.70 -13.48
CA ARG A 82 -8.51 3.14 -14.82
C ARG A 82 -7.55 3.96 -15.66
N TYR A 83 -6.73 3.29 -16.46
CA TYR A 83 -5.82 3.95 -17.40
C TYR A 83 -5.47 3.04 -18.56
N VAL A 84 -4.98 3.65 -19.63
CA VAL A 84 -4.51 2.97 -20.85
C VAL A 84 -3.05 3.29 -21.08
N VAL A 85 -2.23 2.31 -21.46
CA VAL A 85 -0.86 2.51 -21.95
C VAL A 85 -0.83 2.09 -23.42
N LEU A 86 -1.00 3.06 -24.32
CA LEU A 86 -1.18 2.81 -25.76
C LEU A 86 0.00 2.08 -26.40
N ALA A 87 1.23 2.38 -25.98
CA ALA A 87 2.45 1.77 -26.53
C ALA A 87 2.48 0.24 -26.43
N VAL A 88 1.68 -0.35 -25.53
CA VAL A 88 1.58 -1.80 -25.31
C VAL A 88 0.13 -2.30 -25.34
N SER A 89 -0.81 -1.50 -25.86
CA SER A 89 -2.25 -1.82 -25.90
C SER A 89 -2.81 -2.31 -24.56
N LEU A 90 -2.30 -1.76 -23.45
CA LEU A 90 -2.64 -2.22 -22.11
C LEU A 90 -3.74 -1.34 -21.52
N THR A 91 -4.85 -1.96 -21.14
CA THR A 91 -5.88 -1.33 -20.30
C THR A 91 -5.78 -1.89 -18.89
N ARG A 92 -5.70 -1.02 -17.89
CA ARG A 92 -5.67 -1.38 -16.48
C ARG A 92 -6.86 -0.79 -15.74
N VAL A 93 -7.43 -1.60 -14.86
CA VAL A 93 -8.41 -1.20 -13.86
C VAL A 93 -7.92 -1.74 -12.52
N VAL A 94 -7.79 -0.86 -11.53
CA VAL A 94 -7.29 -1.21 -10.20
C VAL A 94 -8.18 -0.54 -9.17
N GLU A 95 -8.75 -1.34 -8.27
CA GLU A 95 -9.40 -0.83 -7.06
C GLU A 95 -8.32 -0.50 -6.02
N LEU A 96 -8.49 0.60 -5.30
CA LEU A 96 -7.58 1.13 -4.29
C LEU A 96 -8.40 1.56 -3.07
N THR A 97 -7.90 1.32 -1.87
CA THR A 97 -8.45 2.01 -0.69
C THR A 97 -8.03 3.49 -0.71
N SER A 98 -8.68 4.36 0.07
CA SER A 98 -8.23 5.76 0.14
C SER A 98 -6.79 5.89 0.64
N ALA A 99 -6.36 5.00 1.54
CA ALA A 99 -4.98 4.99 2.02
C ALA A 99 -3.98 4.53 0.94
N GLU A 100 -4.35 3.55 0.12
CA GLU A 100 -3.53 3.12 -1.02
C GLU A 100 -3.45 4.20 -2.10
N LEU A 101 -4.57 4.89 -2.38
CA LEU A 101 -4.60 6.01 -3.31
C LEU A 101 -3.71 7.16 -2.84
N ALA A 102 -3.82 7.56 -1.57
CA ALA A 102 -2.97 8.59 -0.99
C ALA A 102 -1.48 8.22 -1.06
N ALA A 103 -1.15 6.96 -0.76
CA ALA A 103 0.20 6.44 -0.87
C ALA A 103 0.70 6.44 -2.33
N LEU A 104 -0.15 6.05 -3.29
CA LEU A 104 0.15 6.07 -4.72
C LEU A 104 0.44 7.49 -5.22
N ARG A 105 -0.43 8.46 -4.89
CA ARG A 105 -0.25 9.88 -5.22
C ARG A 105 1.05 10.43 -4.64
N THR A 106 1.35 10.10 -3.39
CA THR A 106 2.61 10.48 -2.72
C THR A 106 3.84 9.97 -3.47
N ILE A 107 3.87 8.71 -3.88
CA ILE A 107 5.04 8.16 -4.60
C ILE A 107 5.08 8.58 -6.07
N ALA A 108 3.93 8.89 -6.68
CA ALA A 108 3.84 9.45 -8.02
C ALA A 108 4.42 10.87 -8.06
N GLU A 109 4.07 11.73 -7.08
CA GLU A 109 4.66 13.06 -6.91
C GLU A 109 6.19 12.98 -6.77
N ARG A 110 6.70 12.08 -5.91
CA ARG A 110 8.15 11.84 -5.75
C ARG A 110 8.84 11.36 -7.03
N ALA A 111 8.11 10.70 -7.92
CA ALA A 111 8.59 10.24 -9.21
C ALA A 111 8.35 11.25 -10.35
N HIS A 112 7.87 12.46 -10.03
CA HIS A 112 7.50 13.50 -10.99
C HIS A 112 6.43 13.09 -12.01
N VAL A 113 5.53 12.19 -11.61
CA VAL A 113 4.36 11.78 -12.40
C VAL A 113 3.15 12.62 -12.01
N SER A 114 2.77 13.59 -12.85
CA SER A 114 1.73 14.60 -12.55
C SER A 114 0.29 14.16 -12.85
N VAL A 115 0.08 12.97 -13.41
CA VAL A 115 -1.24 12.48 -13.84
C VAL A 115 -2.19 12.23 -12.65
N LEU A 116 -1.63 12.03 -11.45
CA LEU A 116 -2.38 11.92 -10.20
C LEU A 116 -1.78 12.92 -9.20
N PRO A 117 -2.31 14.15 -9.09
CA PRO A 117 -1.77 15.14 -8.17
C PRO A 117 -1.92 14.66 -6.71
N CYS A 118 -0.90 14.95 -5.90
CA CYS A 118 -0.94 14.68 -4.46
C CYS A 118 -1.56 15.88 -3.74
N GLU A 119 -2.58 15.61 -2.94
CA GLU A 119 -3.28 16.61 -2.12
C GLU A 119 -2.67 16.64 -0.70
N GLU A 120 -2.92 17.72 0.04
CA GLU A 120 -2.47 17.83 1.44
C GLU A 120 -3.10 16.75 2.33
N SER A 121 -4.36 16.43 2.08
CA SER A 121 -5.11 15.33 2.72
C SER A 121 -4.46 13.95 2.53
N ASP A 122 -3.76 13.73 1.41
CA ASP A 122 -3.05 12.47 1.15
C ASP A 122 -1.87 12.30 2.10
N ARG A 123 -1.12 13.39 2.35
CA ARG A 123 0.04 13.38 3.25
C ARG A 123 -0.39 13.08 4.68
N ASP A 124 -1.48 13.70 5.13
CA ASP A 124 -2.07 13.46 6.45
C ASP A 124 -2.56 12.01 6.60
N LEU A 125 -3.22 11.48 5.57
CA LEU A 125 -3.70 10.10 5.59
C LEU A 125 -2.55 9.10 5.65
N VAL A 126 -1.51 9.30 4.84
CA VAL A 126 -0.29 8.47 4.88
C VAL A 126 0.37 8.56 6.26
N ALA A 127 0.57 9.76 6.81
CA ALA A 127 1.15 9.94 8.13
C ALA A 127 0.33 9.24 9.24
N LYS A 128 -1.00 9.38 9.21
CA LYS A 128 -1.92 8.73 10.14
C LYS A 128 -1.82 7.21 10.09
N ARG A 129 -1.65 6.62 8.89
CA ARG A 129 -1.48 5.16 8.74
C ARG A 129 -0.12 4.72 9.26
N LEU A 130 0.96 5.43 8.92
CA LEU A 130 2.30 5.12 9.43
C LEU A 130 2.38 5.21 10.97
N ALA A 131 1.68 6.16 11.59
CA ALA A 131 1.61 6.30 13.04
C ALA A 131 1.03 5.06 13.75
N LYS A 132 0.14 4.29 13.09
CA LYS A 132 -0.40 3.04 13.65
C LYS A 132 0.67 1.97 13.85
N LEU A 133 1.72 1.98 13.03
CA LEU A 133 2.85 1.04 13.14
C LEU A 133 3.88 1.44 14.20
N MET A 134 3.80 2.68 14.70
CA MET A 134 4.77 3.23 15.65
C MET A 134 4.35 3.06 17.11
N LYS A 135 3.05 2.97 17.39
CA LYS A 135 2.53 2.78 18.75
C LYS A 135 2.92 1.39 19.25
N PRO A 136 3.67 1.27 20.37
CA PRO A 136 3.76 0.00 21.07
C PRO A 136 2.38 -0.33 21.64
N GLU A 137 1.95 -1.59 21.46
CA GLU A 137 0.87 -2.15 22.29
C GLU A 137 1.29 -2.18 23.77
#